data_AF-A0A1G1P2Z0-F1
#
_entry.id   AF-A0A1G1P2Z0-F1
#
_cell.length_a   1.000
_cell.length_b   1.000
_cell.length_c   1.000
_cell.angle_alpha   90.00
_cell.angle_beta   90.00
_cell.angle_gamma   90.00
#
_symmetry.space_group_name_H-M   'P 1'
#
loop_
_entity.id
_entity.type
_entity.pdbx_description
1 polymer ?
#
loop_
_entity_poly.entity_id
_entity_poly.type
_entity_poly.pdbx_seq_one_letter_code
_entity_poly.pdbx_strand_id
1 'polypeptide(L)'
;MFKCLKNNQRGIVFVTVLIIIIISMVLAISALSLNVSQVKSAEEEVRFIQAQALAEGGFARIYMDQLSDTPLDSISYTEQLGNTVFTIDTAVFPGIPGPPGSASYKAVANVTF
;
A
#
# COMPACT_ATOMS: atom_id res chain seq x y z
N MET A 1 46.84 -20.90 26.35
CA MET A 1 46.12 -19.73 26.92
C MET A 1 44.70 -20.06 27.41
N PHE A 2 43.95 -20.96 26.75
CA PHE A 2 42.61 -21.40 27.20
C PHE A 2 42.57 -22.22 28.51
N LYS A 3 43.71 -22.75 29.00
CA LYS A 3 43.74 -23.55 30.25
C LYS A 3 43.61 -22.71 31.53
N CYS A 4 43.94 -21.42 31.52
CA CYS A 4 43.85 -20.56 32.70
C CYS A 4 42.44 -19.97 32.96
N LEU A 5 41.48 -20.18 32.05
CA LEU A 5 40.08 -19.78 32.25
C LEU A 5 39.25 -20.83 33.01
N LYS A 6 39.75 -22.06 33.15
CA LYS A 6 39.01 -23.17 33.76
C LYS A 6 38.69 -22.95 35.26
N ASN A 7 39.37 -22.01 35.92
CA ASN A 7 39.17 -21.71 37.35
C ASN A 7 38.67 -20.28 37.63
N ASN A 8 38.32 -19.50 36.61
CA ASN A 8 37.84 -18.13 36.78
C ASN A 8 36.30 -18.08 36.67
N GLN A 9 35.62 -18.49 37.73
CA GLN A 9 34.15 -18.53 37.79
C GLN A 9 33.52 -17.16 37.46
N ARG A 10 34.17 -16.05 37.81
CA ARG A 10 33.69 -14.69 37.50
C ARG A 10 33.74 -14.39 35.99
N GLY A 11 34.76 -14.88 35.29
CA GLY A 11 34.88 -14.72 33.83
C GLY A 11 33.81 -15.51 33.07
N ILE A 12 33.50 -16.73 33.52
CA ILE A 12 32.42 -17.54 32.94
C ILE A 12 31.08 -16.83 33.10
N VAL A 13 30.75 -16.34 34.30
CA VAL A 13 29.51 -15.60 34.55
C VAL A 13 29.41 -14.36 33.65
N PHE A 14 30.49 -13.60 33.50
CA PHE A 14 30.51 -12.43 32.62
C PHE A 14 30.23 -12.77 31.15
N VAL A 15 30.88 -13.81 30.60
CA VAL A 15 30.65 -14.25 29.22
C VAL A 15 29.22 -14.75 29.04
N THR A 16 28.68 -15.47 30.03
CA THR A 16 27.30 -15.98 29.96
C THR A 16 26.30 -14.83 29.93
N VAL A 17 26.46 -13.82 30.79
CA VAL A 17 25.60 -12.62 30.80
C VAL A 17 25.72 -11.85 29.48
N LEU A 18 26.93 -11.72 28.94
CA LEU A 18 27.17 -11.03 27.67
C LEU A 18 26.47 -11.74 26.50
N ILE A 19 26.50 -13.07 26.47
CA ILE A 19 25.77 -13.87 25.47
C ILE A 19 24.25 -13.69 25.62
N ILE A 20 23.74 -13.71 26.85
CA ILE A 20 22.30 -13.50 27.11
C ILE A 20 21.86 -12.13 26.62
N ILE A 21 22.63 -11.07 26.88
CA ILE A 21 22.31 -9.70 26.42
C ILE A 21 22.27 -9.63 24.89
N ILE A 22 23.24 -10.23 24.20
CA ILE A 22 23.27 -10.26 22.73
C ILE A 22 22.04 -10.98 22.18
N ILE A 23 21.69 -12.14 22.75
CA ILE A 23 20.50 -12.90 22.35
C ILE A 23 19.23 -12.07 22.58
N SER A 24 19.10 -11.43 23.74
CA SER A 24 17.95 -10.57 24.07
C SER A 24 17.82 -9.38 23.12
N MET A 25 18.93 -8.74 22.73
CA MET A 25 18.90 -7.64 21.74
C MET A 25 18.46 -8.13 20.36
N VAL A 26 18.95 -9.27 19.90
CA VAL A 26 18.54 -9.84 18.61
C VAL A 26 17.04 -10.16 18.60
N LEU A 27 16.53 -10.79 19.67
CA LEU A 27 15.09 -11.07 19.80
C LEU A 27 14.25 -9.78 19.81
N ALA A 28 14.70 -8.74 20.52
CA ALA A 28 13.98 -7.46 20.57
C ALA A 28 13.89 -6.79 19.18
N ILE A 29 15.00 -6.76 18.43
CA ILE A 29 15.02 -6.19 17.08
C ILE A 29 14.11 -7.01 16.14
N SER A 30 14.14 -8.34 16.23
CA SER A 30 13.28 -9.20 15.44
C SER A 30 11.78 -8.96 15.71
N ALA A 31 11.38 -8.82 16.98
CA ALA A 31 9.98 -8.56 17.34
C ALA A 31 9.51 -7.19 16.84
N LEU A 32 10.34 -6.15 16.99
CA LEU A 32 10.03 -4.81 16.46
C LEU A 32 9.91 -4.82 14.92
N SER A 33 10.81 -5.53 14.23
CA SER A 33 10.80 -5.64 12.77
C SER A 33 9.50 -6.28 12.24
N LEU A 34 9.02 -7.35 12.91
CA LEU A 34 7.77 -8.00 12.52
C LEU A 34 6.56 -7.06 12.66
N ASN A 35 6.49 -6.31 13.76
CA ASN A 35 5.38 -5.37 13.98
C ASN A 35 5.39 -4.24 12.95
N VAL A 36 6.56 -3.67 12.62
CA VAL A 36 6.68 -2.64 11.59
C VAL A 36 6.27 -3.18 10.22
N SER A 37 6.66 -4.42 9.90
CA SER A 37 6.28 -5.09 8.65
C SER A 37 4.77 -5.28 8.54
N GLN A 38 4.12 -5.72 9.62
CA GLN A 38 2.66 -5.90 9.65
C GLN A 38 1.92 -4.57 9.48
N VAL A 39 2.37 -3.51 10.17
CA VAL A 39 1.78 -2.17 10.03
C VAL A 39 1.91 -1.67 8.59
N LYS A 40 3.10 -1.77 8.00
CA LYS A 40 3.34 -1.31 6.63
C LYS A 40 2.47 -2.07 5.61
N SER A 41 2.36 -3.39 5.76
CA SER A 41 1.52 -4.23 4.89
C SER A 41 0.04 -3.85 5.02
N ALA A 42 -0.44 -3.65 6.25
CA ALA A 42 -1.82 -3.21 6.48
C ALA A 42 -2.10 -1.82 5.90
N GLU A 43 -1.15 -0.88 6.02
CA GLU A 43 -1.28 0.45 5.41
C GLU A 43 -1.35 0.39 3.88
N GLU A 44 -0.57 -0.48 3.25
CA GLU A 44 -0.58 -0.68 1.80
C GLU A 44 -1.91 -1.25 1.32
N GLU A 45 -2.44 -2.27 2.02
CA GLU A 45 -3.75 -2.86 1.72
C GLU A 45 -4.89 -1.82 1.88
N VAL A 46 -4.85 -1.01 2.94
CA VAL A 46 -5.84 0.06 3.14
C VAL A 46 -5.79 1.07 2.00
N ARG A 47 -4.58 1.47 1.56
CA ARG A 47 -4.44 2.39 0.41
C ARG A 47 -4.98 1.77 -0.88
N PHE A 48 -4.76 0.47 -1.09
CA PHE A 48 -5.28 -0.24 -2.24
C PHE A 48 -6.81 -0.26 -2.26
N ILE A 49 -7.44 -0.61 -1.13
CA ILE A 49 -8.91 -0.61 -0.99
C ILE A 49 -9.48 0.80 -1.17
N GLN A 50 -8.84 1.81 -0.61
CA GLN A 50 -9.24 3.22 -0.79
C GLN A 50 -9.15 3.65 -2.25
N ALA A 51 -8.04 3.33 -2.92
CA ALA A 51 -7.86 3.61 -4.34
C ALA A 51 -8.92 2.90 -5.21
N GLN A 52 -9.27 1.66 -4.88
CA GLN A 52 -10.31 0.91 -5.58
C GLN A 52 -11.70 1.54 -5.38
N ALA A 53 -12.09 1.84 -4.14
CA ALA A 53 -13.38 2.46 -3.84
C ALA A 53 -13.53 3.82 -4.53
N LEU A 54 -12.44 4.60 -4.55
CA LEU A 54 -12.36 5.86 -5.28
C LEU A 54 -12.52 5.63 -6.80
N ALA A 55 -11.80 4.68 -7.38
CA ALA A 55 -11.91 4.34 -8.80
C ALA A 55 -13.34 3.95 -9.20
N GLU A 56 -14.02 3.13 -8.39
CA GLU A 56 -15.42 2.75 -8.60
C GLU A 56 -16.36 3.97 -8.57
N GLY A 57 -16.16 4.89 -7.63
CA GLY A 57 -16.88 6.17 -7.59
C GLY A 57 -16.59 7.04 -8.82
N GLY A 58 -15.34 7.08 -9.29
CA GLY A 58 -14.94 7.76 -10.51
C GLY A 58 -15.67 7.22 -11.74
N PHE A 59 -15.75 5.89 -11.90
CA PHE A 59 -16.50 5.26 -12.98
C PHE A 59 -18.00 5.57 -12.94
N ALA A 60 -18.61 5.56 -11.75
CA ALA A 60 -20.02 5.94 -11.60
C ALA A 60 -20.27 7.38 -12.08
N ARG A 61 -19.32 8.29 -11.80
CA ARG A 61 -19.42 9.70 -12.19
C ARG A 61 -19.29 9.89 -13.71
N ILE A 62 -18.35 9.20 -14.37
CA ILE A 62 -18.27 9.18 -15.83
C ILE A 62 -19.57 8.66 -16.43
N TYR A 63 -20.10 7.56 -15.89
CA TYR A 63 -21.32 6.97 -16.41
C TYR A 63 -22.49 7.95 -16.35
N MET A 64 -22.63 8.69 -15.25
CA MET A 64 -23.64 9.75 -15.13
C MET A 64 -23.38 10.93 -16.07
N ASP A 65 -22.12 11.32 -16.27
CA ASP A 65 -21.75 12.42 -17.16
C ASP A 65 -22.06 12.10 -18.64
N GLN A 66 -21.88 10.84 -19.04
CA GLN A 66 -22.25 10.34 -20.37
C GLN A 66 -23.77 10.31 -20.62
N LEU A 67 -24.59 10.43 -19.57
CA LEU A 67 -26.06 10.57 -19.67
C LEU A 67 -26.52 12.03 -19.69
N SER A 68 -25.60 13.00 -19.57
CA SER A 68 -25.91 14.43 -19.62
C SER A 68 -26.03 14.95 -21.06
N ASP A 69 -26.64 16.12 -21.23
CA ASP A 69 -26.79 16.76 -22.55
C ASP A 69 -25.44 17.20 -23.16
N THR A 70 -24.40 17.31 -22.36
CA THR A 70 -23.04 17.71 -22.77
C THR A 70 -21.99 16.78 -22.14
N PRO A 71 -21.83 15.55 -22.65
CA PRO A 71 -20.89 14.59 -22.08
C PRO A 71 -19.45 15.07 -22.24
N LEU A 72 -18.66 14.94 -21.17
CA LEU A 72 -17.23 15.20 -21.17
C LEU A 72 -16.47 13.90 -21.45
N ASP A 73 -15.43 14.00 -22.28
CA ASP A 73 -14.57 12.87 -22.61
C ASP A 73 -13.55 12.57 -21.50
N SER A 74 -13.40 13.45 -20.51
CA SER A 74 -12.54 13.23 -19.35
C SER A 74 -13.03 13.93 -18.09
N ILE A 75 -12.85 13.25 -16.96
CA ILE A 75 -13.14 13.77 -15.63
C ILE A 75 -11.93 13.48 -14.76
N SER A 76 -11.36 14.54 -14.18
CA SER A 76 -10.32 14.46 -13.16
C SER A 76 -10.90 14.90 -11.82
N TYR A 77 -10.64 14.12 -10.78
CA TYR A 77 -11.08 14.43 -9.44
C TYR A 77 -10.01 14.03 -8.42
N THR A 78 -9.76 14.94 -7.48
CA THR A 78 -8.79 14.74 -6.41
C THR A 78 -9.55 14.69 -5.09
N GLU A 79 -9.27 13.65 -4.31
CA GLU A 79 -9.80 13.49 -2.96
C GLU A 79 -8.67 13.22 -1.97
N GLN A 80 -8.73 13.90 -0.83
CA GLN A 80 -7.82 13.65 0.26
C GLN A 80 -8.48 12.68 1.26
N LEU A 81 -7.90 11.49 1.39
CA LEU A 81 -8.29 10.52 2.42
C LEU A 81 -7.17 10.42 3.45
N GLY A 82 -7.40 11.02 4.61
CA GLY A 82 -6.38 11.15 5.66
C GLY A 82 -5.22 12.05 5.21
N ASN A 83 -4.01 11.48 5.16
CA ASN A 83 -2.78 12.21 4.77
C ASN A 83 -2.34 11.94 3.33
N THR A 84 -3.09 11.13 2.58
CA THR A 84 -2.77 10.78 1.20
C THR A 84 -3.76 11.48 0.27
N VAL A 85 -3.24 12.09 -0.78
CA VAL A 85 -4.04 12.74 -1.83
C VAL A 85 -4.16 11.76 -2.97
N PHE A 86 -5.38 11.34 -3.26
CA PHE A 86 -5.69 10.47 -4.38
C PHE A 86 -6.17 11.33 -5.54
N THR A 87 -5.56 11.17 -6.72
CA THR A 87 -6.06 11.77 -7.95
C THR A 87 -6.55 10.68 -8.87
N ILE A 88 -7.81 10.81 -9.29
CA ILE A 88 -8.45 9.93 -10.25
C ILE A 88 -8.57 10.69 -11.56
N ASP A 89 -7.87 10.21 -12.57
CA ASP A 89 -8.01 10.69 -13.93
C ASP A 89 -8.75 9.65 -14.73
N THR A 90 -9.92 10.04 -15.22
CA THR A 90 -10.76 9.16 -16.01
C THR A 90 -10.99 9.73 -17.40
N ALA A 91 -10.93 8.87 -18.40
CA ALA A 91 -11.13 9.25 -19.80
C ALA A 91 -12.01 8.23 -20.51
N VAL A 92 -12.93 8.75 -21.32
CA VAL A 92 -13.77 8.00 -22.25
C VAL A 92 -13.19 8.18 -23.63
N PHE A 93 -12.74 7.10 -24.25
CA PHE A 93 -12.26 7.14 -25.61
C PHE A 93 -13.42 6.84 -26.56
N PRO A 94 -13.58 7.62 -27.65
CA PRO A 94 -14.59 7.32 -28.65
C PRO A 94 -14.39 5.89 -29.16
N GLY A 95 -15.47 5.11 -29.12
CA GLY A 95 -15.44 3.70 -29.46
C GLY A 95 -14.96 3.46 -30.88
N ILE A 96 -14.20 2.37 -31.06
CA ILE A 96 -14.01 1.75 -32.38
C ILE A 96 -15.41 1.32 -32.87
N PRO A 97 -15.76 1.46 -34.17
CA PRO A 97 -17.09 1.10 -34.65
C PRO A 97 -17.46 -0.35 -34.27
N GLY A 98 -18.38 -0.49 -33.32
CA GLY A 98 -19.02 -1.75 -32.97
C GLY A 98 -20.20 -2.05 -33.89
N PRO A 99 -20.78 -3.27 -33.81
CA PRO A 99 -22.00 -3.62 -34.54
C PRO A 99 -23.10 -2.55 -34.37
N PRO A 100 -23.96 -2.33 -35.38
CA PRO A 100 -25.04 -1.34 -35.32
C PRO A 100 -25.88 -1.52 -34.05
N GLY A 101 -26.02 -0.46 -33.25
CA GLY A 101 -26.73 -0.50 -31.96
C GLY A 101 -25.84 -0.73 -30.73
N SER A 102 -24.53 -0.90 -30.91
CA SER A 102 -23.57 -0.99 -29.79
C SER A 102 -22.44 0.04 -29.96
N ALA A 103 -22.57 1.18 -29.30
CA ALA A 103 -21.45 2.07 -29.07
C ALA A 103 -20.71 1.57 -27.82
N SER A 104 -19.61 0.82 -28.03
CA SER A 104 -18.73 0.40 -26.93
C SER A 104 -17.70 1.50 -26.69
N TYR A 105 -17.85 2.24 -25.60
CA TYR A 105 -16.86 3.23 -25.16
C TYR A 105 -15.85 2.55 -24.23
N LYS A 106 -14.56 2.77 -24.47
CA LYS A 106 -13.52 2.33 -23.55
C LYS A 106 -13.33 3.42 -22.51
N ALA A 107 -13.61 3.11 -21.24
CA ALA A 107 -13.29 3.96 -20.12
C ALA A 107 -12.00 3.45 -19.44
N VAL A 108 -11.10 4.37 -19.10
CA VAL A 108 -9.89 4.09 -18.32
C VAL A 108 -9.90 5.00 -17.10
N ALA A 109 -9.62 4.44 -15.92
CA ALA A 109 -9.40 5.19 -14.70
C ALA A 109 -7.98 4.94 -14.20
N ASN A 110 -7.21 6.01 -14.04
CA ASN A 110 -5.90 5.98 -13.41
C ASN A 110 -6.02 6.59 -12.02
N VAL A 111 -5.63 5.85 -10.99
CA VAL A 111 -5.57 6.37 -9.61
C VAL A 111 -4.10 6.51 -9.22
N THR A 112 -3.71 7.71 -8.77
CA THR A 112 -2.36 8.03 -8.31
C THR A 112 -2.39 8.51 -6.86
N PHE A 113 -1.42 8.08 -6.05
CA PHE A 113 -1.27 8.39 -4.63
C PHE A 113 0.19 8.33 -4.17
#